data_AF-A0AA87PW61-F1
#
_entry.id   AF-A0AA87PW61-F1
#
_cell.length_a   1.000
_cell.length_b   1.000
_cell.length_c   1.000
_cell.angle_alpha   90.00
_cell.angle_beta   90.00
_cell.angle_gamma   90.00
#
_symmetry.space_group_name_H-M   'P 1'
#
loop_
_entity.id
_entity.type
_entity.pdbx_description
1 polymer ?
#
loop_
_entity_poly.entity_id
_entity_poly.type
_entity_poly.pdbx_seq_one_letter_code
_entity_poly.pdbx_strand_id
1 'polypeptide(L)'
;MISIIAKLLGGSELAAWAVISLLMVAAFGGTYALADHRGYGRAETHYTAQIAQMKADAATARADEIDRQSAVNDAAKAAEARRIAEIQAANQSLQIQIEELQREADQDPDANRSALGADSVRRINQIR
;
A
#
# COMPACT_ATOMS: atom_id res chain seq x y z
N MET A 1 35.67 62.29 -15.44
CA MET A 1 35.31 61.67 -14.15
C MET A 1 36.52 61.23 -13.34
N ILE A 2 37.46 60.48 -13.93
CA ILE A 2 38.71 60.08 -13.25
C ILE A 2 39.53 61.26 -12.73
N SER A 3 39.68 62.35 -13.48
CA SER A 3 40.45 63.51 -12.99
C SER A 3 39.81 64.23 -11.80
N ILE A 4 38.48 64.14 -11.65
CA ILE A 4 37.74 64.69 -10.49
C ILE A 4 37.99 63.80 -9.27
N ILE A 5 37.93 62.47 -9.45
CA ILE A 5 38.21 61.49 -8.41
C ILE A 5 39.69 61.53 -8.01
N ALA A 6 40.60 61.68 -8.97
CA ALA A 6 42.02 61.86 -8.71
C ALA A 6 42.28 63.13 -7.90
N LYS A 7 41.64 64.27 -8.24
CA LYS A 7 41.73 65.51 -7.45
C LYS A 7 41.21 65.34 -6.02
N LEU A 8 40.12 64.59 -5.82
CA LEU A 8 39.59 64.26 -4.50
C LEU A 8 40.53 63.35 -3.69
N LEU A 9 41.41 62.60 -4.37
CA LEU A 9 42.39 61.68 -3.79
C LEU A 9 43.82 62.25 -3.83
N GLY A 10 43.97 63.58 -3.83
CA GLY A 10 45.28 64.24 -3.77
C GLY A 10 46.06 64.30 -5.08
N GLY A 11 45.39 64.11 -6.23
CA GLY A 11 45.96 64.15 -7.58
C GLY A 11 46.41 62.80 -8.13
N SER A 12 46.31 61.72 -7.36
CA SER A 12 46.76 60.38 -7.79
C SER A 12 45.74 59.68 -8.70
N GLU A 13 46.07 59.57 -9.98
CA GLU A 13 45.25 58.84 -10.96
C GLU A 13 45.21 57.33 -10.68
N LEU A 14 46.29 56.79 -10.11
CA LEU A 14 46.38 55.37 -9.76
C LEU A 14 45.45 55.04 -8.59
N ALA A 15 45.38 55.93 -7.58
CA ALA A 15 44.40 55.82 -6.51
C ALA A 15 42.97 55.96 -7.02
N ALA A 16 42.72 56.86 -7.98
CA ALA A 16 41.41 57.01 -8.60
C ALA A 16 40.96 55.73 -9.33
N TRP A 17 41.85 55.10 -10.09
CA TRP A 17 41.57 53.82 -10.75
C TRP A 17 41.36 52.65 -9.78
N ALA A 18 42.10 52.61 -8.68
CA ALA A 18 41.92 51.60 -7.64
C ALA A 18 40.53 51.70 -6.99
N VAL A 19 40.08 52.91 -6.67
CA VAL A 19 38.75 53.16 -6.10
C VAL A 19 37.64 52.78 -7.08
N ILE A 20 37.76 53.17 -8.35
CA ILE A 20 36.77 52.81 -9.38
C ILE A 20 36.70 51.29 -9.55
N SER A 21 37.85 50.62 -9.62
CA SER A 21 37.92 49.16 -9.73
C SER A 21 37.26 48.46 -8.55
N LEU A 22 37.51 48.95 -7.33
CA LEU A 22 36.91 48.40 -6.11
C LEU A 22 35.40 48.60 -6.07
N LEU A 23 34.90 49.76 -6.49
CA LEU A 23 33.46 50.03 -6.61
C LEU A 23 32.79 49.12 -7.64
N MET A 24 33.45 48.86 -8.78
CA MET A 24 32.94 47.94 -9.79
C MET A 24 32.86 46.51 -9.28
N VAL A 25 33.90 46.02 -8.58
CA VAL A 25 33.90 44.69 -7.96
C VAL A 25 32.83 44.59 -6.88
N ALA A 26 32.66 45.61 -6.04
CA ALA A 26 31.63 45.63 -5.01
C ALA A 26 30.21 45.64 -5.62
N ALA A 27 29.99 46.42 -6.68
CA ALA A 27 28.71 46.46 -7.38
C ALA A 27 28.36 45.13 -8.06
N PHE A 28 29.31 44.52 -8.78
CA PHE A 28 29.10 43.23 -9.43
C PHE A 28 28.97 42.08 -8.42
N GLY A 29 29.85 42.03 -7.41
CA GLY A 29 29.79 41.00 -6.38
C GLY A 29 28.52 41.09 -5.53
N GLY A 30 28.12 42.30 -5.14
CA GLY A 30 26.90 42.53 -4.37
C GLY A 30 25.63 42.18 -5.13
N THR A 31 25.55 42.53 -6.42
CA THR A 31 24.38 42.19 -7.26
C THR A 31 24.28 40.69 -7.51
N TYR A 32 25.40 40.00 -7.75
CA TYR A 32 25.44 38.54 -7.87
C TYR A 32 24.98 37.85 -6.59
N ALA A 33 25.54 38.23 -5.44
CA ALA A 33 25.17 37.64 -4.14
C ALA A 33 23.68 37.86 -3.79
N LEU A 34 23.14 39.05 -4.08
CA LEU A 34 21.71 39.34 -3.89
C LEU A 34 20.81 38.52 -4.80
N ALA A 35 21.18 38.35 -6.07
CA ALA A 35 20.44 37.56 -7.03
C ALA A 35 20.45 36.07 -6.65
N ASP A 36 21.61 35.57 -6.26
CA ASP A 36 21.83 34.18 -5.83
C ASP A 36 21.02 33.87 -4.56
N HIS A 37 21.13 34.67 -3.51
CA HIS A 37 20.35 34.50 -2.28
C HIS A 37 18.83 34.55 -2.51
N ARG A 38 18.36 35.47 -3.35
CA ARG A 38 16.92 35.53 -3.72
C ARG A 38 16.51 34.30 -4.53
N GLY A 39 17.39 33.78 -5.38
CA GLY A 39 17.18 32.54 -6.12
C GLY A 39 17.00 31.34 -5.18
N TYR A 40 17.93 31.16 -4.24
CA TYR A 40 17.86 30.09 -3.24
C TYR A 40 16.60 30.18 -2.37
N GLY A 41 16.26 31.37 -1.85
CA GLY A 41 15.05 31.53 -1.03
C GLY A 41 13.75 31.23 -1.81
N ARG A 42 13.69 31.59 -3.10
CA ARG A 42 12.54 31.25 -3.96
C ARG A 42 12.48 29.75 -4.28
N ALA A 43 13.63 29.12 -4.52
CA ALA A 43 13.69 27.68 -4.74
C ALA A 43 13.29 26.90 -3.48
N GLU A 44 13.81 27.29 -2.32
CA GLU A 44 13.51 26.68 -1.02
C GLU A 44 12.01 26.76 -0.70
N THR A 45 11.39 27.92 -0.85
CA THR A 45 9.95 28.10 -0.63
C THR A 45 9.12 27.26 -1.60
N HIS A 46 9.47 27.24 -2.89
CA HIS A 46 8.79 26.44 -3.90
C HIS A 46 8.86 24.94 -3.59
N TYR A 47 10.05 24.39 -3.34
CA TYR A 47 10.21 22.98 -3.04
C TYR A 47 9.63 22.59 -1.68
N THR A 48 9.71 23.48 -0.68
CA THR A 48 9.06 23.24 0.62
C THR A 48 7.55 23.11 0.45
N ALA A 49 6.93 24.01 -0.32
CA ALA A 49 5.50 23.92 -0.63
C ALA A 49 5.15 22.66 -1.43
N GLN A 50 5.96 22.32 -2.44
CA GLN A 50 5.76 21.11 -3.25
C GLN A 50 5.88 19.83 -2.41
N ILE A 51 6.87 19.76 -1.52
CA ILE A 51 7.05 18.63 -0.60
C ILE A 51 5.90 18.54 0.40
N ALA A 52 5.42 19.67 0.92
CA ALA A 52 4.25 19.69 1.80
C ALA A 52 3.01 19.17 1.08
N GLN A 53 2.78 19.59 -0.17
CA GLN A 53 1.68 19.10 -1.00
C GLN A 53 1.80 17.60 -1.27
N MET A 54 2.97 17.13 -1.71
CA MET A 54 3.21 15.69 -1.94
C MET A 54 2.95 14.84 -0.69
N LYS A 55 3.31 15.35 0.50
CA LYS A 55 3.03 14.67 1.77
C LYS A 55 1.54 14.62 2.08
N ALA A 56 0.80 15.71 1.81
CA ALA A 56 -0.64 15.75 1.98
C ALA A 56 -1.34 14.78 1.03
N ASP A 57 -1.00 14.81 -0.25
CA ASP A 57 -1.55 13.93 -1.28
C ASP A 57 -1.28 12.44 -0.95
N ALA A 58 -0.05 12.13 -0.50
CA ALA A 58 0.30 10.77 -0.09
C ALA A 58 -0.47 10.32 1.17
N ALA A 59 -0.74 11.23 2.11
CA ALA A 59 -1.53 10.92 3.30
C ALA A 59 -3.00 10.63 2.93
N THR A 60 -3.58 11.44 2.04
CA THR A 60 -4.93 11.22 1.50
C THR A 60 -5.02 9.90 0.74
N ALA A 61 -4.11 9.65 -0.21
CA ALA A 61 -4.10 8.41 -0.99
C ALA A 61 -3.94 7.17 -0.09
N ARG A 62 -3.16 7.27 0.99
CA ARG A 62 -3.02 6.20 1.97
C ARG A 62 -4.33 5.97 2.74
N ALA A 63 -5.02 7.02 3.15
CA ALA A 63 -6.30 6.90 3.85
C ALA A 63 -7.35 6.24 2.95
N ASP A 64 -7.46 6.70 1.71
CA ASP A 64 -8.39 6.14 0.71
C ASP A 64 -8.12 4.64 0.46
N GLU A 65 -6.85 4.24 0.38
CA GLU A 65 -6.48 2.84 0.18
C GLU A 65 -6.79 1.99 1.43
N ILE A 66 -6.60 2.53 2.64
CA ILE A 66 -7.00 1.84 3.88
C ILE A 66 -8.51 1.61 3.88
N ASP A 67 -9.30 2.61 3.53
CA ASP A 67 -10.76 2.50 3.47
C ASP A 67 -11.21 1.49 2.41
N ARG A 68 -10.59 1.52 1.22
CA ARG A 68 -10.84 0.53 0.17
C ARG A 68 -10.52 -0.89 0.63
N GLN A 69 -9.38 -1.09 1.28
CA GLN A 69 -8.97 -2.39 1.80
C GLN A 69 -9.92 -2.87 2.91
N SER A 70 -10.33 -1.98 3.82
CA SER A 70 -11.28 -2.32 4.88
C SER A 70 -12.61 -2.78 4.29
N ALA A 71 -13.17 -2.03 3.34
CA ALA A 71 -14.43 -2.36 2.70
C ALA A 71 -14.39 -3.73 1.99
N VAL A 72 -13.31 -4.01 1.26
CA VAL A 72 -13.13 -5.31 0.59
C VAL A 72 -12.96 -6.45 1.60
N ASN A 73 -12.17 -6.24 2.65
CA ASN A 73 -11.95 -7.24 3.70
C ASN A 73 -13.22 -7.56 4.47
N ASP A 74 -14.03 -6.55 4.79
CA ASP A 74 -15.28 -6.77 5.52
C ASP A 74 -16.33 -7.45 4.64
N ALA A 75 -16.38 -7.13 3.34
CA ALA A 75 -17.18 -7.88 2.37
C ALA A 75 -16.74 -9.35 2.26
N ALA A 76 -15.43 -9.61 2.22
CA ALA A 76 -14.88 -10.95 2.18
C ALA A 76 -15.20 -11.75 3.45
N LYS A 77 -15.03 -11.14 4.63
CA LYS A 77 -15.42 -11.76 5.92
C LYS A 77 -16.92 -12.09 5.95
N ALA A 78 -17.77 -11.19 5.46
CA ALA A 78 -19.21 -11.41 5.41
C ALA A 78 -19.62 -12.52 4.42
N ALA A 79 -18.88 -12.67 3.31
CA ALA A 79 -19.08 -13.77 2.38
C ALA A 79 -18.63 -15.11 2.98
N GLU A 80 -17.46 -15.13 3.63
CA GLU A 80 -16.94 -16.34 4.28
C GLU A 80 -17.81 -16.77 5.46
N ALA A 81 -18.33 -15.84 6.26
CA ALA A 81 -19.27 -16.14 7.34
C ALA A 81 -20.55 -16.82 6.81
N ARG A 82 -21.08 -16.37 5.66
CA ARG A 82 -22.21 -17.03 4.99
C ARG A 82 -21.86 -18.44 4.55
N ARG A 83 -20.68 -18.62 3.94
CA ARG A 83 -20.19 -19.93 3.50
C ARG A 83 -20.01 -20.91 4.66
N ILE A 84 -19.47 -20.44 5.78
CA ILE A 84 -19.32 -21.25 6.99
C ILE A 84 -20.70 -21.67 7.52
N ALA A 85 -21.67 -20.75 7.55
CA ALA A 85 -23.03 -21.08 7.97
C ALA A 85 -23.69 -22.14 7.06
N GLU A 86 -23.50 -22.03 5.75
CA GLU A 86 -23.97 -23.02 4.78
C GLU A 86 -23.31 -24.39 5.01
N ILE A 87 -21.99 -24.44 5.21
CA ILE A 87 -21.26 -25.68 5.51
C ILE A 87 -21.74 -26.29 6.83
N GLN A 88 -21.98 -25.48 7.86
CA GLN A 88 -22.50 -25.96 9.14
C GLN A 88 -23.90 -26.56 9.00
N ALA A 89 -24.80 -25.90 8.25
CA ALA A 89 -26.13 -26.42 7.98
C ALA A 89 -26.07 -27.74 7.17
N ALA A 90 -25.20 -27.81 6.16
CA ALA A 90 -24.98 -29.02 5.38
C ALA A 90 -24.45 -30.17 6.25
N ASN A 91 -23.48 -29.89 7.13
CA ASN A 91 -22.94 -30.89 8.06
C ASN A 91 -24.00 -31.39 9.05
N GLN A 92 -24.86 -30.51 9.58
CA GLN A 92 -25.97 -30.93 10.44
C GLN A 92 -26.95 -31.84 9.68
N SER A 93 -27.30 -31.48 8.44
CA SER A 93 -28.16 -32.31 7.60
C SER A 93 -27.54 -33.69 7.31
N LEU A 94 -26.24 -33.74 7.00
CA LEU A 94 -25.51 -34.98 6.80
C LEU A 94 -25.46 -35.83 8.07
N GLN A 95 -25.24 -35.21 9.23
CA GLN A 95 -25.22 -35.91 10.51
C GLN A 95 -26.57 -36.57 10.80
N ILE A 96 -27.68 -35.86 10.57
CA ILE A 96 -29.03 -36.40 10.73
C ILE A 96 -29.25 -37.60 9.80
N GLN A 97 -28.86 -37.48 8.52
CA GLN A 97 -28.98 -38.58 7.56
C GLN A 97 -28.15 -39.80 7.97
N ILE A 98 -26.93 -39.60 8.48
CA ILE A 98 -26.08 -40.69 8.98
C ILE A 98 -26.78 -41.39 10.16
N GLU A 99 -27.32 -40.64 11.11
CA GLU A 99 -28.03 -41.21 12.25
C GLU A 99 -29.30 -41.96 11.82
N GLU A 100 -30.03 -41.45 10.84
CA GLU A 100 -31.19 -42.13 10.26
C GLU A 100 -30.81 -43.46 9.61
N LEU A 101 -29.77 -43.46 8.76
CA LEU A 101 -29.28 -44.67 8.10
C LEU A 101 -28.73 -45.69 9.10
N GLN A 102 -28.07 -45.24 10.16
CA GLN A 102 -27.62 -46.12 11.26
C GLN A 102 -28.81 -46.74 11.98
N ARG A 103 -29.83 -45.95 12.32
CA ARG A 103 -31.06 -46.47 12.94
C ARG A 103 -31.79 -47.47 12.04
N GLU A 104 -31.82 -47.24 10.73
CA GLU A 104 -32.40 -48.16 9.75
C GLU A 104 -31.61 -49.47 9.70
N ALA A 105 -30.28 -49.38 9.63
CA ALA A 105 -29.41 -50.55 9.64
C ALA A 105 -29.51 -51.37 10.95
N ASP A 106 -29.61 -50.70 12.11
CA ASP A 106 -29.79 -51.38 13.41
C ASP A 106 -31.14 -52.07 13.54
N GLN A 107 -32.16 -51.59 12.80
CA GLN A 107 -33.50 -52.17 12.77
C GLN A 107 -33.66 -53.25 11.71
N ASP A 108 -32.66 -53.50 10.86
CA ASP A 108 -32.71 -54.53 9.83
C ASP A 108 -32.58 -55.93 10.48
N PRO A 109 -33.68 -56.73 10.48
CA PRO A 109 -33.67 -58.06 11.08
C PRO A 109 -32.77 -59.06 10.33
N ASP A 110 -32.41 -58.75 9.08
CA ASP A 110 -31.50 -59.54 8.24
C ASP A 110 -30.07 -58.95 8.22
N ALA A 111 -29.75 -57.90 9.00
CA ALA A 111 -28.44 -57.21 8.97
C ALA A 111 -27.23 -58.13 9.19
N ASN A 112 -27.39 -59.16 10.05
CA ASN A 112 -26.36 -60.16 10.34
C ASN A 112 -26.56 -61.48 9.58
N ARG A 113 -27.56 -61.56 8.70
CA ARG A 113 -27.87 -62.77 7.95
C ARG A 113 -26.97 -62.83 6.72
N SER A 114 -26.27 -63.94 6.54
CA SER A 114 -25.50 -64.16 5.30
C SER A 114 -26.42 -64.08 4.08
N ALA A 115 -26.07 -63.19 3.13
CA ALA A 115 -26.79 -63.01 1.87
C ALA A 115 -26.94 -64.31 1.06
N LEU A 116 -26.04 -65.28 1.29
CA LEU A 116 -26.12 -66.63 0.76
C LEU A 116 -26.32 -67.62 1.91
N GLY A 117 -27.48 -68.29 1.92
CA GLY A 117 -27.71 -69.43 2.79
C GLY A 117 -26.79 -70.60 2.46
N ALA A 118 -26.56 -71.49 3.43
CA ALA A 118 -25.68 -72.66 3.30
C ALA A 118 -25.96 -73.51 2.04
N ASP A 119 -27.24 -73.63 1.66
CA ASP A 119 -27.67 -74.35 0.46
C ASP A 119 -27.20 -73.68 -0.84
N SER A 120 -27.23 -72.34 -0.91
CA SER A 120 -26.76 -71.59 -2.07
C SER A 120 -25.23 -71.68 -2.21
N VAL A 121 -24.50 -71.60 -1.10
CA VAL A 121 -23.03 -71.80 -1.06
C VAL A 121 -22.66 -73.20 -1.55
N ARG A 122 -23.41 -74.23 -1.11
CA ARG A 122 -23.21 -75.62 -1.54
C ARG A 122 -23.41 -75.79 -3.05
N ARG A 123 -24.46 -75.22 -3.65
CA ARG A 123 -24.69 -75.31 -5.11
C ARG A 123 -23.59 -74.63 -5.91
N ILE A 124 -23.11 -73.46 -5.47
CA ILE A 124 -22.02 -72.74 -6.16
C ILE A 124 -20.72 -73.55 -6.13
N ASN A 125 -20.38 -74.15 -4.98
CA ASN A 125 -19.19 -74.98 -4.85
C ASN A 125 -19.25 -76.30 -5.66
N GLN A 126 -20.44 -76.76 -6.06
CA GLN A 126 -20.61 -77.96 -6.89
C GLN A 126 -20.43 -77.70 -8.39
N ILE A 127 -20.50 -76.45 -8.84
CA ILE A 127 -20.33 -76.07 -10.26
C ILE A 127 -18.84 -75.82 -10.59
N ARG A 128 -17.97 -75.77 -9.56
CA ARG A 128 -16.53 -75.56 -9.68
C ARG A 128 -15.80 -76.90 -9.82
#